data_AF-A0A1F4XV59-F1
#
_entry.id   AF-A0A1F4XV59-F1
#
_cell.length_a   1.000
_cell.length_b   1.000
_cell.length_c   1.000
_cell.angle_alpha   90.00
_cell.angle_beta   90.00
_cell.angle_gamma   90.00
#
_symmetry.space_group_name_H-M   'P 1'
#
loop_
_entity.id
_entity.type
_entity.pdbx_description
1 polymer ?
#
loop_
_entity_poly.entity_id
_entity_poly.type
_entity_poly.pdbx_seq_one_letter_code
_entity_poly.pdbx_strand_id
1 'polypeptide(L)'
;MWEAFRNGIARVWENKILALILFLFKVFFAFCLLIPAYYMFARTFSLSPLANNFLKGYDFSLLVDFFTYWNKSIGLYRVLFLFIILISILGYIFLSGGLWGALFQNLREGKQRFKGEKFFGDCGKYFWSFFKIFIFICVIYILAFILGMLIFSLIQAIAGKELSVTGHVLVLITGLVIFALLFMLVDMWGDYLRIYRVTSEEKKLRVILKPSLRFIFRNFGRTVLLYYLLSLILLGTLIAYLGLSKILHFIPADKLLILSLFLVQQAYSLFRSFYRLVYYSSQLVLFDKLYDLR
;
A
#
# COMPACT_ATOMS: atom_id res chain seq x y z
N MET A 1 22.56 -7.79 1.63
CA MET A 1 21.32 -7.02 1.34
C MET A 1 20.87 -7.25 -0.10
N TRP A 2 21.72 -6.99 -1.09
CA TRP A 2 21.45 -7.27 -2.49
C TRP A 2 21.07 -8.74 -2.77
N GLU A 3 21.70 -9.69 -2.08
CA GLU A 3 21.31 -11.11 -2.14
C GLU A 3 19.90 -11.38 -1.62
N ALA A 4 19.46 -10.70 -0.55
CA ALA A 4 18.11 -10.88 -0.01
C ALA A 4 17.07 -10.38 -1.02
N PHE A 5 17.36 -9.28 -1.70
CA PHE A 5 16.53 -8.75 -2.78
C PHE A 5 16.48 -9.69 -4.00
N ARG A 6 17.63 -10.16 -4.50
CA ARG A 6 17.70 -11.10 -5.63
C ARG A 6 16.95 -12.40 -5.33
N ASN A 7 17.16 -12.96 -4.13
CA ASN A 7 16.48 -14.18 -3.70
C ASN A 7 14.97 -13.94 -3.53
N GLY A 8 14.57 -12.76 -3.05
CA GLY A 8 13.17 -12.35 -2.99
C GLY A 8 12.51 -12.31 -4.36
N ILE A 9 13.16 -11.72 -5.36
CA ILE A 9 12.67 -11.69 -6.75
C ILE A 9 12.51 -13.10 -7.31
N ALA A 10 13.56 -13.94 -7.21
CA ALA A 10 13.55 -15.28 -7.77
C ALA A 10 12.37 -16.12 -7.24
N ARG A 11 12.09 -16.03 -5.93
CA ARG A 11 11.01 -16.79 -5.28
C ARG A 11 9.62 -16.33 -5.68
N VAL A 12 9.42 -15.03 -5.86
CA VAL A 12 8.13 -14.48 -6.30
C VAL A 12 7.92 -14.78 -7.79
N TRP A 13 8.98 -14.77 -8.59
CA TRP A 13 8.91 -15.12 -10.01
C TRP A 13 8.44 -16.57 -10.22
N GLU A 14 8.95 -17.49 -9.40
CA GLU A 14 8.52 -18.89 -9.39
C GLU A 14 7.05 -19.06 -8.98
N ASN A 15 6.51 -18.11 -8.22
CA ASN A 15 5.14 -18.10 -7.73
C ASN A 15 4.34 -16.89 -8.25
N LYS A 16 4.45 -16.61 -9.55
CA LYS A 16 3.69 -15.53 -10.22
C LYS A 16 2.18 -15.58 -9.99
N ILE A 17 1.64 -16.77 -9.69
CA ILE A 17 0.23 -16.96 -9.32
C ILE A 17 -0.15 -16.13 -8.09
N LEU A 18 0.73 -15.99 -7.09
CA LEU A 18 0.47 -15.16 -5.89
C LEU A 18 0.31 -13.68 -6.26
N ALA A 19 1.16 -13.19 -7.18
CA ALA A 19 1.06 -11.82 -7.69
C ALA A 19 -0.23 -11.61 -8.48
N LEU A 20 -0.62 -12.62 -9.27
CA LEU A 20 -1.87 -12.61 -10.04
C LEU A 20 -3.10 -12.60 -9.12
N ILE A 21 -3.12 -13.40 -8.06
CA ILE A 21 -4.23 -13.41 -7.07
C ILE A 21 -4.39 -12.01 -6.44
N LEU A 22 -3.29 -11.39 -6.03
CA LEU A 22 -3.32 -10.03 -5.48
C LEU A 22 -3.81 -8.99 -6.50
N PHE A 23 -3.37 -9.11 -7.74
CA PHE A 23 -3.79 -8.22 -8.82
C PHE A 23 -5.28 -8.36 -9.11
N LEU A 24 -5.76 -9.60 -9.32
CA LEU A 24 -7.17 -9.90 -9.58
C LEU A 24 -8.06 -9.43 -8.44
N PHE A 25 -7.64 -9.61 -7.19
CA PHE A 25 -8.35 -9.10 -6.02
C PHE A 25 -8.52 -7.58 -6.08
N LYS A 26 -7.44 -6.83 -6.37
CA LYS A 26 -7.50 -5.36 -6.49
C LYS A 26 -8.39 -4.93 -7.64
N VAL A 27 -8.28 -5.60 -8.79
CA VAL A 27 -9.10 -5.31 -9.98
C VAL A 27 -10.57 -5.54 -9.69
N PHE A 28 -10.92 -6.66 -9.05
CA PHE A 28 -12.28 -6.97 -8.65
C PHE A 28 -12.89 -5.87 -7.77
N PHE A 29 -12.22 -5.49 -6.68
CA PHE A 29 -12.72 -4.42 -5.80
C PHE A 29 -12.72 -3.04 -6.46
N ALA A 30 -11.76 -2.77 -7.35
CA ALA A 30 -11.75 -1.55 -8.14
C ALA A 30 -13.00 -1.47 -9.04
N PHE A 31 -13.39 -2.57 -9.71
CA PHE A 31 -14.64 -2.61 -10.47
C PHE A 31 -15.88 -2.47 -9.59
N CYS A 32 -15.93 -3.13 -8.43
CA CYS A 32 -17.04 -2.98 -7.48
C CYS A 32 -17.24 -1.53 -7.03
N LEU A 33 -16.16 -0.75 -6.90
CA LEU A 33 -16.23 0.69 -6.59
C LEU A 33 -16.53 1.54 -7.82
N LEU A 34 -15.95 1.20 -8.97
CA LEU A 34 -16.02 2.02 -10.19
C LEU A 34 -17.40 1.98 -10.85
N ILE A 35 -18.11 0.84 -10.82
CA ILE A 35 -19.46 0.73 -11.40
C ILE A 35 -20.46 1.70 -10.74
N PRO A 36 -20.68 1.69 -9.41
CA PRO A 36 -21.61 2.62 -8.78
C PRO A 36 -21.13 4.07 -8.90
N ALA A 37 -19.81 4.31 -8.85
CA ALA A 37 -19.26 5.63 -9.13
C ALA A 37 -19.61 6.09 -10.55
N TYR A 38 -19.42 5.24 -11.56
CA TYR A 38 -19.75 5.53 -12.95
C TYR A 38 -21.24 5.89 -13.12
N TYR A 39 -22.16 5.13 -12.52
CA TYR A 39 -23.58 5.48 -12.59
C TYR A 39 -23.91 6.82 -11.92
N MET A 40 -23.25 7.12 -10.80
CA MET A 40 -23.37 8.41 -10.11
C MET A 40 -22.86 9.57 -10.99
N PHE A 41 -21.70 9.40 -11.63
CA PHE A 41 -21.14 10.36 -12.57
C PHE A 41 -21.99 10.50 -13.84
N ALA A 42 -22.34 9.41 -14.50
CA ALA A 42 -23.10 9.40 -15.75
C ALA A 42 -24.45 10.11 -15.60
N ARG A 43 -25.19 9.91 -14.49
CA ARG A 43 -26.46 10.62 -14.24
C ARG A 43 -26.29 12.13 -14.06
N THR A 44 -25.16 12.58 -13.53
CA THR A 44 -24.91 14.00 -13.25
C THR A 44 -24.38 14.73 -14.48
N PHE A 45 -23.51 14.07 -15.23
CA PHE A 45 -22.80 14.68 -16.36
C PHE A 45 -23.53 14.52 -17.70
N SER A 46 -24.39 13.51 -17.87
CA SER A 46 -25.19 13.37 -19.11
C SER A 46 -26.21 14.48 -19.34
N LEU A 47 -26.60 15.19 -18.28
CA LEU A 47 -27.60 16.27 -18.32
C LEU A 47 -26.98 17.67 -18.24
N SER A 48 -25.66 17.78 -18.03
CA SER A 48 -25.01 19.06 -17.76
C SER A 48 -24.10 19.48 -18.92
N PRO A 49 -24.31 20.68 -19.52
CA PRO A 49 -23.40 21.28 -20.51
C PRO A 49 -21.94 21.40 -20.02
N LEU A 50 -21.73 21.36 -18.70
CA LEU A 50 -20.43 21.45 -18.04
C LEU A 50 -19.54 20.20 -18.23
N ALA A 51 -20.09 19.07 -18.69
CA ALA A 51 -19.32 17.87 -18.99
C ALA A 51 -18.25 18.12 -20.08
N ASN A 52 -18.51 19.02 -21.03
CA ASN A 52 -17.55 19.42 -22.06
C ASN A 52 -16.38 20.24 -21.51
N ASN A 53 -16.53 20.89 -20.34
CA ASN A 53 -15.46 21.66 -19.72
C ASN A 53 -14.50 20.77 -18.92
N PHE A 54 -14.95 19.59 -18.44
CA PHE A 54 -14.09 18.60 -17.77
C PHE A 54 -12.96 18.08 -18.66
N LEU A 55 -13.19 18.03 -19.98
CA LEU A 55 -12.18 17.61 -20.95
C LEU A 55 -11.12 18.70 -21.23
N LYS A 56 -11.44 19.97 -20.94
CA LYS A 56 -10.55 21.11 -21.20
C LYS A 56 -9.67 21.46 -19.99
N GLY A 57 -10.06 21.06 -18.78
CA GLY A 57 -9.27 21.27 -17.58
C GLY A 57 -9.96 20.76 -16.32
N TYR A 58 -9.17 20.59 -15.26
CA TYR A 58 -9.67 20.26 -13.93
C TYR A 58 -10.18 21.53 -13.25
N ASP A 59 -11.50 21.68 -13.13
CA ASP A 59 -12.14 22.78 -12.40
C ASP A 59 -12.56 22.30 -11.01
N PHE A 60 -11.94 22.86 -9.97
CA PHE A 60 -12.24 22.51 -8.58
C PHE A 60 -13.67 22.92 -8.19
N SER A 61 -14.24 23.93 -8.84
CA SER A 61 -15.61 24.41 -8.58
C SER A 61 -16.65 23.33 -8.92
N LEU A 62 -16.45 22.61 -10.03
CA LEU A 62 -17.31 21.49 -10.41
C LEU A 62 -17.30 20.36 -9.38
N LEU A 63 -16.18 20.16 -8.69
CA LEU A 63 -16.04 19.15 -7.67
C LEU A 63 -16.82 19.54 -6.39
N VAL A 64 -16.75 20.82 -6.02
CA VAL A 64 -17.54 21.39 -4.91
C VAL A 64 -19.04 21.36 -5.22
N ASP A 65 -19.44 21.73 -6.44
CA ASP A 65 -20.83 21.69 -6.89
C ASP A 65 -21.37 20.25 -6.91
N PHE A 66 -20.56 19.31 -7.37
CA PHE A 66 -20.89 17.88 -7.35
C PHE A 66 -21.18 17.40 -5.93
N PHE A 67 -20.30 17.70 -4.96
CA PHE A 67 -20.51 17.30 -3.56
C PHE A 67 -21.71 18.00 -2.91
N THR A 68 -21.96 19.26 -3.26
CA THR A 68 -23.06 20.05 -2.71
C THR A 68 -24.41 19.56 -3.23
N TYR A 69 -24.53 19.33 -4.55
CA TYR A 69 -25.74 18.82 -5.19
C TYR A 69 -26.09 17.41 -4.71
N TRP A 70 -25.09 16.56 -4.54
CA TRP A 70 -25.31 15.17 -4.18
C TRP A 70 -25.45 14.91 -2.68
N ASN A 71 -25.29 15.91 -1.79
CA ASN A 71 -25.30 15.69 -0.34
C ASN A 71 -26.57 14.97 0.17
N LYS A 72 -27.72 15.17 -0.51
CA LYS A 72 -29.00 14.48 -0.21
C LYS A 72 -29.08 13.03 -0.72
N SER A 73 -28.48 12.71 -1.87
CA SER A 73 -28.47 11.36 -2.48
C SER A 73 -27.24 10.52 -2.09
N ILE A 74 -26.21 11.15 -1.52
CA ILE A 74 -24.94 10.57 -1.08
C ILE A 74 -25.10 9.62 0.11
N GLY A 75 -26.23 9.65 0.84
CA GLY A 75 -26.47 8.76 1.98
C GLY A 75 -26.26 7.28 1.65
N LEU A 76 -26.96 6.77 0.64
CA LEU A 76 -26.90 5.36 0.25
C LEU A 76 -25.55 4.98 -0.38
N TYR A 77 -25.01 5.83 -1.25
CA TYR A 77 -23.70 5.59 -1.87
C TYR A 77 -22.55 5.64 -0.86
N ARG A 78 -22.60 6.53 0.16
CA ARG A 78 -21.63 6.54 1.27
C ARG A 78 -21.59 5.21 1.99
N VAL A 79 -22.76 4.70 2.37
CA VAL A 79 -22.87 3.42 3.07
C VAL A 79 -22.35 2.28 2.18
N LEU A 80 -22.73 2.25 0.91
CA LEU A 80 -22.23 1.26 -0.07
C LEU A 80 -20.70 1.30 -0.19
N PHE A 81 -20.10 2.49 -0.41
CA PHE A 81 -18.65 2.64 -0.53
C PHE A 81 -17.94 2.23 0.76
N LEU A 82 -18.46 2.61 1.93
CA LEU A 82 -17.92 2.20 3.22
C LEU A 82 -17.92 0.67 3.37
N PHE A 83 -19.03 0.00 3.02
CA PHE A 83 -19.11 -1.46 3.04
C PHE A 83 -18.12 -2.11 2.08
N ILE A 84 -18.01 -1.63 0.84
CA ILE A 84 -17.06 -2.19 -0.13
C ILE A 84 -15.62 -2.02 0.36
N ILE A 85 -15.27 -0.85 0.91
CA ILE A 85 -13.95 -0.59 1.50
C ILE A 85 -13.70 -1.55 2.67
N LEU A 86 -14.65 -1.70 3.59
CA LEU A 86 -14.50 -2.58 4.74
C LEU A 86 -14.30 -4.04 4.32
N ILE A 87 -15.11 -4.53 3.38
CA ILE A 87 -14.98 -5.90 2.84
C ILE A 87 -13.65 -6.06 2.11
N SER A 88 -13.19 -5.05 1.37
CA SER A 88 -11.89 -5.09 0.68
C SER A 88 -10.72 -5.18 1.67
N ILE A 89 -10.80 -4.48 2.80
CA ILE A 89 -9.79 -4.53 3.87
C ILE A 89 -9.79 -5.93 4.50
N LEU A 90 -10.95 -6.46 4.86
CA LEU A 90 -11.07 -7.79 5.44
C LEU A 90 -10.58 -8.88 4.47
N GLY A 91 -10.96 -8.79 3.19
CA GLY A 91 -10.49 -9.69 2.15
C GLY A 91 -8.97 -9.61 1.94
N TYR A 92 -8.39 -8.40 2.00
CA TYR A 92 -6.94 -8.24 1.92
C TYR A 92 -6.23 -8.83 3.14
N ILE A 93 -6.76 -8.66 4.35
CA ILE A 93 -6.21 -9.27 5.58
C ILE A 93 -6.25 -10.79 5.48
N PHE A 94 -7.36 -11.35 4.97
CA PHE A 94 -7.51 -12.78 4.72
C PHE A 94 -6.48 -13.30 3.71
N LEU A 95 -6.36 -12.67 2.55
CA LEU A 95 -5.38 -13.04 1.54
C LEU A 95 -3.94 -12.88 2.03
N SER A 96 -3.66 -11.83 2.82
CA SER A 96 -2.35 -11.60 3.43
C SER A 96 -1.89 -12.82 4.23
N GLY A 97 -2.80 -13.50 4.95
CA GLY A 97 -2.52 -14.75 5.66
C GLY A 97 -1.89 -15.83 4.76
N GLY A 98 -2.55 -16.12 3.63
CA GLY A 98 -2.05 -17.10 2.66
C GLY A 98 -0.78 -16.66 1.95
N LEU A 99 -0.62 -15.36 1.69
CA LEU A 99 0.59 -14.83 1.06
C LEU A 99 1.83 -15.04 1.94
N TRP A 100 1.75 -14.63 3.21
CA TRP A 100 2.87 -14.82 4.13
C TRP A 100 3.12 -16.30 4.42
N GLY A 101 2.08 -17.13 4.56
CA GLY A 101 2.20 -18.59 4.73
C GLY A 101 2.91 -19.25 3.54
N ALA A 102 2.47 -18.95 2.31
CA ALA A 102 3.09 -19.49 1.10
C ALA A 102 4.55 -19.02 0.93
N LEU A 103 4.85 -17.74 1.21
CA LEU A 103 6.22 -17.23 1.15
C LEU A 103 7.15 -17.89 2.18
N PHE A 104 6.64 -18.18 3.38
CA PHE A 104 7.39 -18.86 4.42
C PHE A 104 7.63 -20.34 4.11
N GLN A 105 6.62 -21.06 3.60
CA GLN A 105 6.79 -22.45 3.18
C GLN A 105 7.83 -22.57 2.06
N ASN A 106 7.80 -21.65 1.09
CA ASN A 106 8.81 -21.59 0.02
C ASN A 106 10.22 -21.26 0.54
N LEU A 107 10.35 -20.59 1.69
CA LEU A 107 11.65 -20.40 2.35
C LEU A 107 12.16 -21.71 2.96
N ARG A 108 11.31 -22.44 3.71
CA ARG A 108 11.72 -23.62 4.49
C ARG A 108 11.80 -24.91 3.68
N GLU A 109 10.79 -25.19 2.87
CA GLU A 109 10.63 -26.48 2.17
C GLU A 109 11.16 -26.43 0.72
N GLY A 110 11.82 -25.33 0.34
CA GLY A 110 12.33 -25.11 -1.01
C GLY A 110 11.23 -24.74 -2.02
N LYS A 111 11.53 -24.91 -3.31
CA LYS A 111 10.69 -24.47 -4.43
C LYS A 111 9.45 -25.35 -4.60
N GLN A 112 8.45 -25.21 -3.74
CA GLN A 112 7.17 -25.89 -3.93
C GLN A 112 6.28 -25.13 -4.92
N ARG A 113 5.62 -25.88 -5.81
CA ARG A 113 4.58 -25.34 -6.68
C ARG A 113 3.37 -24.92 -5.84
N PHE A 114 2.73 -23.82 -6.23
CA PHE A 114 1.52 -23.31 -5.59
C PHE A 114 0.44 -24.39 -5.43
N LYS A 115 -0.01 -24.62 -4.19
CA LYS A 115 -1.15 -25.50 -3.86
C LYS A 115 -2.26 -24.67 -3.24
N GLY A 116 -3.41 -24.57 -3.94
CA GLY A 116 -4.54 -23.75 -3.51
C GLY A 116 -5.08 -24.14 -2.13
N GLU A 117 -5.14 -25.43 -1.82
CA GLU A 117 -5.61 -25.95 -0.52
C GLU A 117 -4.77 -25.41 0.65
N LYS A 118 -3.44 -25.49 0.54
CA LYS A 118 -2.52 -24.95 1.55
C LYS A 118 -2.67 -23.42 1.65
N PHE A 119 -2.78 -22.72 0.52
CA PHE A 119 -2.93 -21.27 0.50
C PHE A 119 -4.19 -20.79 1.23
N PHE A 120 -5.35 -21.35 0.91
CA PHE A 120 -6.60 -20.98 1.60
C PHE A 120 -6.64 -21.47 3.05
N GLY A 121 -6.00 -22.60 3.36
CA GLY A 121 -5.76 -23.05 4.73
C GLY A 121 -4.97 -22.03 5.54
N ASP A 122 -3.89 -21.48 4.98
CA ASP A 122 -3.08 -20.43 5.61
C ASP A 122 -3.83 -19.10 5.72
N CYS A 123 -4.67 -18.74 4.72
CA CYS A 123 -5.55 -17.58 4.81
C CYS A 123 -6.44 -17.67 6.07
N GLY A 124 -7.13 -18.80 6.27
CA GLY A 124 -7.99 -19.02 7.43
C GLY A 124 -7.21 -19.08 8.76
N LYS A 125 -6.09 -19.80 8.77
CA LYS A 125 -5.25 -20.00 9.96
C LYS A 125 -4.72 -18.67 10.54
N TYR A 126 -4.27 -17.76 9.67
CA TYR A 126 -3.64 -16.51 10.10
C TYR A 126 -4.62 -15.31 10.16
N PHE A 127 -5.82 -15.41 9.57
CA PHE A 127 -6.80 -14.31 9.49
C PHE A 127 -6.97 -13.54 10.80
N TRP A 128 -7.36 -14.24 11.87
CA TRP A 128 -7.64 -13.58 13.16
C TRP A 128 -6.40 -12.96 13.80
N SER A 129 -5.23 -13.56 13.61
CA SER A 129 -3.98 -13.01 14.11
C SER A 129 -3.58 -11.76 13.35
N PHE A 130 -3.73 -11.76 12.02
CA PHE A 130 -3.41 -10.62 11.18
C PHE A 130 -4.42 -9.48 11.35
N PHE A 131 -5.68 -9.80 11.62
CA PHE A 131 -6.68 -8.81 12.00
C PHE A 131 -6.32 -8.10 13.32
N LYS A 132 -5.87 -8.83 14.34
CA LYS A 132 -5.35 -8.24 15.59
C LYS A 132 -4.12 -7.37 15.37
N ILE A 133 -3.19 -7.82 14.52
CA ILE A 133 -2.02 -7.02 14.12
C ILE A 133 -2.47 -5.75 13.39
N PHE A 134 -3.46 -5.85 12.49
CA PHE A 134 -4.00 -4.70 11.76
C PHE A 134 -4.58 -3.64 12.71
N ILE A 135 -5.48 -4.04 13.63
CA ILE A 135 -6.04 -3.11 14.63
C ILE A 135 -4.92 -2.47 15.46
N PHE A 136 -3.96 -3.28 15.93
CA PHE A 136 -2.83 -2.78 16.71
C PHE A 136 -2.03 -1.74 15.93
N ILE A 137 -1.66 -2.03 14.68
CA ILE A 137 -0.90 -1.12 13.83
C ILE A 137 -1.71 0.15 13.49
N CYS A 138 -3.04 0.07 13.32
CA CYS A 138 -3.89 1.26 13.19
C CYS A 138 -3.78 2.19 14.40
N VAL A 139 -3.80 1.65 15.62
CA VAL A 139 -3.60 2.44 16.84
C VAL A 139 -2.21 3.09 16.84
N ILE A 140 -1.17 2.34 16.46
CA ILE A 140 0.20 2.88 16.36
C ILE A 140 0.30 3.98 15.28
N TYR A 141 -0.40 3.87 14.16
CA TYR A 141 -0.47 4.93 13.16
C TYR A 141 -1.10 6.21 13.70
N ILE A 142 -2.17 6.11 14.50
CA ILE A 142 -2.79 7.28 15.14
C ILE A 142 -1.78 7.94 16.09
N LEU A 143 -1.06 7.16 16.89
CA LEU A 143 -0.01 7.69 17.77
C LEU A 143 1.14 8.34 16.98
N ALA A 144 1.59 7.71 15.89
CA ALA A 144 2.63 8.25 15.02
C ALA A 144 2.17 9.54 14.33
N PHE A 145 0.89 9.64 13.97
CA PHE A 145 0.29 10.84 13.40
C PHE A 145 0.29 11.99 14.42
N ILE A 146 -0.16 11.74 15.65
CA ILE A 146 -0.13 12.73 16.75
C ILE A 146 1.31 13.19 17.00
N LEU A 147 2.25 12.25 17.11
CA LEU A 147 3.68 12.55 17.28
C LEU A 147 4.22 13.42 16.13
N GLY A 148 3.87 13.08 14.89
CA GLY A 148 4.26 13.84 13.71
C GLY A 148 3.70 15.26 13.73
N MET A 149 2.45 15.46 14.17
CA MET A 149 1.87 16.80 14.33
C MET A 149 2.60 17.62 15.38
N LEU A 150 2.99 17.01 16.50
CA LEU A 150 3.79 17.68 17.53
C LEU A 150 5.16 18.11 16.99
N ILE A 151 5.86 17.21 16.27
CA ILE A 151 7.15 17.53 15.65
C ILE A 151 7.00 18.65 14.62
N PHE A 152 5.97 18.59 13.78
CA PHE A 152 5.71 19.62 12.79
C PHE A 152 5.42 20.99 13.43
N SER A 153 4.64 21.01 14.51
CA SER A 153 4.40 22.23 15.28
C SER A 153 5.68 22.81 15.89
N LEU A 154 6.59 21.96 16.37
CA LEU A 154 7.89 22.39 16.89
C LEU A 154 8.76 23.00 15.79
N ILE A 155 8.79 22.39 14.60
CA ILE A 155 9.54 22.91 13.45
C ILE A 155 9.01 24.29 13.06
N GLN A 156 7.68 24.46 12.99
CA GLN A 156 7.08 25.77 12.70
C GLN A 156 7.40 26.81 13.77
N ALA A 157 7.39 26.43 15.05
CA ALA A 157 7.72 27.33 16.14
C ALA A 157 9.18 27.82 16.06
N ILE A 158 10.12 26.95 15.70
CA ILE A 158 11.53 27.28 15.55
C ILE A 158 11.78 28.14 14.30
N ALA A 159 11.08 27.84 13.20
CA ALA A 159 11.32 28.50 11.92
C ALA A 159 10.82 29.97 11.88
N GLY A 160 10.00 30.39 12.86
CA GLY A 160 9.53 31.78 12.98
C GLY A 160 8.42 32.15 11.99
N LYS A 161 7.71 33.25 12.28
CA LYS A 161 6.56 33.71 11.47
C LYS A 161 6.94 34.52 10.23
N GLU A 162 8.20 34.94 10.11
CA GLU A 162 8.71 35.79 9.01
C GLU A 162 9.45 34.98 7.94
N LEU A 163 8.95 33.80 7.59
CA LEU A 163 9.53 33.01 6.52
C LEU A 163 9.09 33.55 5.16
N SER A 164 10.03 33.61 4.21
CA SER A 164 9.70 33.77 2.81
C SER A 164 8.82 32.60 2.32
N VAL A 165 8.12 32.78 1.20
CA VAL A 165 7.31 31.70 0.57
C VAL A 165 8.14 30.42 0.39
N THR A 166 9.41 30.56 -0.03
CA THR A 166 10.35 29.45 -0.17
C THR A 166 10.64 28.76 1.17
N GLY A 167 10.78 29.53 2.26
CA GLY A 167 10.96 29.00 3.61
C GLY A 167 9.78 28.17 4.09
N HIS A 168 8.55 28.66 3.87
CA HIS A 168 7.34 27.90 4.20
C HIS A 168 7.23 26.58 3.43
N VAL A 169 7.55 26.58 2.13
CA VAL A 169 7.57 25.36 1.31
C VAL A 169 8.59 24.36 1.86
N LEU A 170 9.78 24.83 2.24
CA LEU A 170 10.82 23.95 2.78
C LEU A 170 10.43 23.33 4.13
N VAL A 171 9.79 24.11 5.02
CA VAL A 171 9.25 23.59 6.29
C VAL A 171 8.17 22.53 6.04
N LEU A 172 7.27 22.78 5.10
CA LEU A 172 6.21 21.82 4.73
C LEU A 172 6.81 20.52 4.19
N ILE A 173 7.76 20.60 3.25
CA ILE A 173 8.44 19.44 2.67
C ILE A 173 9.17 18.66 3.77
N THR A 174 9.89 19.35 4.65
CA THR A 174 10.61 18.73 5.77
C THR A 174 9.66 17.99 6.69
N GLY A 175 8.52 18.61 7.04
CA GLY A 175 7.46 17.97 7.82
C GLY A 175 6.93 16.71 7.14
N LEU A 176 6.59 16.79 5.86
CA LEU A 176 6.09 15.65 5.08
C LEU A 176 7.10 14.50 5.00
N VAL A 177 8.39 14.80 4.84
CA VAL A 177 9.46 13.80 4.86
C VAL A 177 9.51 13.12 6.23
N ILE A 178 9.49 13.87 7.33
CA ILE A 178 9.49 13.31 8.69
C ILE A 178 8.26 12.40 8.91
N PHE A 179 7.07 12.84 8.48
CA PHE A 179 5.86 12.02 8.54
C PHE A 179 6.02 10.72 7.75
N ALA A 180 6.53 10.80 6.51
CA ALA A 180 6.74 9.63 5.68
C ALA A 180 7.72 8.64 6.33
N LEU A 181 8.81 9.13 6.93
CA LEU A 181 9.78 8.32 7.65
C LEU A 181 9.16 7.61 8.86
N LEU A 182 8.39 8.34 9.69
CA LEU A 182 7.69 7.77 10.84
C LEU A 182 6.70 6.68 10.42
N PHE A 183 5.89 6.94 9.38
CA PHE A 183 4.92 5.98 8.89
C PHE A 183 5.57 4.74 8.29
N MET A 184 6.72 4.88 7.63
CA MET A 184 7.51 3.75 7.14
C MET A 184 8.03 2.87 8.28
N LEU A 185 8.48 3.46 9.39
CA LEU A 185 8.90 2.68 10.56
C LEU A 185 7.75 1.87 11.17
N VAL A 186 6.54 2.45 11.21
CA VAL A 186 5.33 1.75 11.69
C VAL A 186 4.95 0.61 10.74
N ASP A 187 4.96 0.83 9.42
CA ASP A 187 4.65 -0.23 8.45
C ASP A 187 5.69 -1.37 8.53
N MET A 188 6.98 -1.01 8.64
CA MET A 188 8.07 -1.97 8.84
C MET A 188 7.83 -2.82 10.09
N TRP A 189 7.46 -2.21 11.22
CA TRP A 189 7.16 -2.97 12.43
C TRP A 189 5.96 -3.91 12.24
N GLY A 190 4.92 -3.45 11.56
CA GLY A 190 3.76 -4.27 11.19
C GLY A 190 4.14 -5.50 10.35
N ASP A 191 5.05 -5.34 9.39
CA ASP A 191 5.56 -6.45 8.58
C ASP A 191 6.34 -7.46 9.43
N TYR A 192 7.26 -7.01 10.30
CA TYR A 192 7.99 -7.91 11.19
C TYR A 192 7.07 -8.63 12.19
N LEU A 193 5.98 -8.01 12.65
CA LEU A 193 4.98 -8.70 13.47
C LEU A 193 4.31 -9.85 12.69
N ARG A 194 4.02 -9.66 11.40
CA ARG A 194 3.47 -10.71 10.55
C ARG A 194 4.48 -11.83 10.32
N ILE A 195 5.75 -11.47 10.09
CA ILE A 195 6.86 -12.45 9.97
C ILE A 195 6.94 -13.32 11.22
N TYR A 196 7.09 -12.70 12.40
CA TYR A 196 7.13 -13.44 13.67
C TYR A 196 5.90 -14.32 13.88
N ARG A 197 4.72 -13.83 13.50
CA ARG A 197 3.49 -14.60 13.65
C ARG A 197 3.46 -15.87 12.78
N VAL A 198 4.09 -15.82 11.61
CA VAL A 198 4.14 -16.94 10.68
C VAL A 198 5.27 -17.91 11.02
N THR A 199 6.39 -17.40 11.53
CA THR A 199 7.56 -18.22 11.91
C THR A 199 7.43 -18.87 13.29
N SER A 200 6.67 -18.25 14.22
CA SER A 200 6.50 -18.77 15.58
C SER A 200 5.20 -19.55 15.73
N GLU A 201 5.22 -20.60 16.55
CA GLU A 201 4.02 -21.38 16.90
C GLU A 201 3.03 -20.58 17.76
N GLU A 202 3.54 -19.55 18.44
CA GLU A 202 2.78 -18.68 19.35
C GLU A 202 1.67 -17.89 18.65
N LYS A 203 0.44 -18.04 19.16
CA LYS A 203 -0.75 -17.36 18.61
C LYS A 203 -0.99 -15.97 19.20
N LYS A 204 -0.35 -15.64 20.34
CA LYS A 204 -0.65 -14.44 21.12
C LYS A 204 0.18 -13.25 20.65
N LEU A 205 -0.49 -12.16 20.23
CA LEU A 205 0.16 -10.93 19.78
C LEU A 205 1.16 -10.37 20.81
N ARG A 206 0.79 -10.36 22.10
CA ARG A 206 1.64 -9.82 23.18
C ARG A 206 3.01 -10.50 23.27
N VAL A 207 3.09 -11.78 22.92
CA VAL A 207 4.32 -12.57 22.99
C VAL A 207 5.28 -12.18 21.86
N ILE A 208 4.75 -11.85 20.67
CA ILE A 208 5.56 -11.49 19.49
C ILE A 208 5.89 -9.99 19.39
N LEU A 209 5.23 -9.12 20.16
CA LEU A 209 5.50 -7.67 20.19
C LEU A 209 6.94 -7.34 20.60
N LYS A 210 7.37 -7.82 21.77
CA LYS A 210 8.70 -7.51 22.32
C LYS A 210 9.83 -8.11 21.47
N PRO A 211 9.77 -9.38 21.02
CA PRO A 211 10.79 -9.96 20.14
C PRO A 211 10.92 -9.21 18.81
N SER A 212 9.80 -8.87 18.16
CA SER A 212 9.83 -8.14 16.87
C SER A 212 10.46 -6.75 17.00
N LEU A 213 10.07 -5.99 18.02
CA LEU A 213 10.63 -4.66 18.26
C LEU A 213 12.12 -4.74 18.61
N ARG A 214 12.50 -5.68 19.49
CA ARG A 214 13.90 -5.92 19.85
C ARG A 214 14.74 -6.32 18.62
N PHE A 215 14.20 -7.14 17.73
CA PHE A 215 14.88 -7.53 16.50
C PHE A 215 15.17 -6.32 15.60
N ILE A 216 14.17 -5.44 15.42
CA ILE A 216 14.32 -4.20 14.65
C ILE A 216 15.40 -3.32 15.26
N PHE A 217 15.36 -3.05 16.56
CA PHE A 217 16.35 -2.18 17.20
C PHE A 217 17.76 -2.76 17.18
N ARG A 218 17.91 -4.08 17.39
CA ARG A 218 19.22 -4.74 17.36
C ARG A 218 19.84 -4.77 15.97
N ASN A 219 19.02 -4.82 14.92
CA ASN A 219 19.46 -4.88 13.54
C ASN A 219 19.07 -3.62 12.74
N PHE A 220 18.88 -2.49 13.43
CA PHE A 220 18.20 -1.29 12.88
C PHE A 220 18.79 -0.85 11.55
N GLY A 221 20.12 -0.75 11.46
CA GLY A 221 20.77 -0.36 10.20
C GLY A 221 20.46 -1.29 9.03
N ARG A 222 20.44 -2.61 9.24
CA ARG A 222 20.20 -3.58 8.17
C ARG A 222 18.72 -3.67 7.78
N THR A 223 17.81 -3.63 8.76
CA THR A 223 16.36 -3.72 8.52
C THR A 223 15.83 -2.45 7.88
N VAL A 224 16.20 -1.28 8.43
CA VAL A 224 15.81 0.03 7.90
C VAL A 224 16.40 0.25 6.52
N LEU A 225 17.70 -0.02 6.30
CA LEU A 225 18.31 0.20 4.99
C LEU A 225 17.65 -0.67 3.91
N LEU A 226 17.38 -1.96 4.19
CA LEU A 226 16.67 -2.81 3.23
C LEU A 226 15.26 -2.28 2.96
N TYR A 227 14.50 -1.97 4.01
CA TYR A 227 13.13 -1.46 3.90
C TYR A 227 13.09 -0.18 3.04
N TYR A 228 14.00 0.75 3.31
CA TYR A 228 14.09 2.04 2.61
C TYR A 228 14.57 1.91 1.18
N LEU A 229 15.57 1.06 0.92
CA LEU A 229 16.04 0.79 -0.45
C LEU A 229 14.91 0.20 -1.30
N LEU A 230 14.14 -0.73 -0.75
CA LEU A 230 12.98 -1.28 -1.44
C LEU A 230 11.88 -0.21 -1.67
N SER A 231 11.65 0.67 -0.69
CA SER A 231 10.69 1.76 -0.83
C SER A 231 11.12 2.80 -1.86
N LEU A 232 12.42 3.10 -1.95
CA LEU A 232 13.00 4.00 -2.95
C LEU A 232 12.87 3.46 -4.37
N ILE A 233 13.09 2.16 -4.58
CA ILE A 233 12.86 1.53 -5.89
C ILE A 233 11.39 1.67 -6.29
N LEU A 234 10.45 1.41 -5.37
CA LEU A 234 9.02 1.58 -5.65
C LEU A 234 8.69 3.05 -5.97
N LEU A 235 9.25 4.00 -5.22
CA LEU A 235 9.10 5.42 -5.47
C LEU A 235 9.64 5.82 -6.85
N GLY A 236 10.81 5.31 -7.24
CA GLY A 236 11.40 5.51 -8.56
C GLY A 236 10.49 5.01 -9.68
N THR A 237 9.88 3.83 -9.50
CA THR A 237 8.91 3.30 -10.50
C THR A 237 7.63 4.12 -10.58
N LEU A 238 7.18 4.71 -9.47
CA LEU A 238 6.05 5.64 -9.45
C LEU A 238 6.40 6.95 -10.20
N ILE A 239 7.58 7.52 -9.97
CA ILE A 239 8.05 8.72 -10.67
C ILE A 239 8.16 8.45 -12.17
N ALA A 240 8.73 7.29 -12.56
CA ALA A 240 8.81 6.89 -13.96
C ALA A 240 7.42 6.74 -14.61
N TYR A 241 6.47 6.13 -13.91
CA TYR A 241 5.07 6.03 -14.35
C TYR A 241 4.43 7.42 -14.54
N LEU A 242 4.60 8.34 -13.59
CA LEU A 242 4.07 9.71 -13.67
C LEU A 242 4.72 10.52 -14.81
N GLY A 243 6.02 10.30 -15.06
CA GLY A 243 6.72 10.88 -16.21
C GLY A 243 6.15 10.37 -17.53
N LEU A 244 5.94 9.06 -17.64
CA LEU A 244 5.35 8.42 -18.81
C LEU A 244 3.92 8.91 -19.06
N SER A 245 3.09 9.03 -18.02
CA SER A 245 1.71 9.53 -18.16
C SER A 245 1.69 10.98 -18.64
N LYS A 246 2.61 11.83 -18.18
CA LYS A 246 2.72 13.22 -18.67
C LYS A 246 3.08 13.28 -20.15
N ILE A 247 4.00 12.43 -20.62
CA ILE A 247 4.38 12.38 -22.04
C ILE A 247 3.19 11.95 -22.90
N LEU A 248 2.43 10.95 -22.44
CA LEU A 248 1.27 10.44 -23.16
C LEU A 248 0.12 11.46 -23.26
N HIS A 249 0.02 12.41 -22.33
CA HIS A 249 -1.01 13.47 -22.38
C HIS A 249 -0.81 14.49 -23.52
N PHE A 250 0.38 14.58 -24.12
CA PHE A 250 0.63 15.48 -25.25
C PHE A 250 0.15 14.93 -26.60
N ILE A 251 -0.27 13.66 -26.63
CA ILE A 251 -0.75 12.99 -27.84
C ILE A 251 -2.28 13.19 -27.95
N PRO A 252 -2.84 13.49 -29.13
CA PRO A 252 -4.28 13.67 -29.31
C PRO A 252 -5.08 12.46 -28.79
N ALA A 253 -6.21 12.72 -28.15
CA ALA A 253 -7.04 11.72 -27.48
C ALA A 253 -7.80 10.81 -28.48
N ASP A 254 -7.08 9.91 -29.15
CA ASP A 254 -7.66 8.84 -29.94
C ASP A 254 -8.10 7.66 -29.05
N LYS A 255 -9.06 6.87 -29.54
CA LYS A 255 -9.53 5.65 -28.84
C LYS A 255 -8.38 4.69 -28.51
N LEU A 256 -7.34 4.66 -29.35
CA LEU A 256 -6.13 3.86 -29.14
C LEU A 256 -5.28 4.38 -27.96
N LEU A 257 -5.24 5.69 -27.73
CA LEU A 257 -4.53 6.29 -26.61
C LEU A 257 -5.20 5.98 -25.27
N ILE A 258 -6.53 6.01 -25.21
CA ILE A 258 -7.27 5.64 -24.00
C ILE A 258 -7.00 4.17 -23.64
N LEU A 259 -7.03 3.28 -24.64
CA LEU A 259 -6.71 1.87 -24.45
C LEU A 259 -5.27 1.67 -23.99
N SER A 260 -4.30 2.38 -24.56
CA SER A 260 -2.89 2.26 -24.18
C SER A 260 -2.64 2.77 -22.76
N LEU A 261 -3.24 3.89 -22.35
CA LEU A 261 -3.18 4.39 -20.97
C LEU A 261 -3.76 3.38 -19.98
N PHE A 262 -4.90 2.77 -20.33
CA PHE A 262 -5.49 1.71 -19.51
C PHE A 262 -4.55 0.52 -19.36
N LEU A 263 -3.95 0.02 -20.46
CA LEU A 263 -3.03 -1.11 -20.42
C LEU A 263 -1.76 -0.80 -19.60
N VAL A 264 -1.19 0.40 -19.74
CA VAL A 264 -0.05 0.86 -18.94
C VAL A 264 -0.41 0.90 -17.45
N GLN A 265 -1.61 1.39 -17.11
CA GLN A 265 -2.09 1.41 -15.73
C GLN A 265 -2.29 0.00 -15.16
N GLN A 266 -2.85 -0.94 -15.94
CA GLN A 266 -2.99 -2.34 -15.52
C GLN A 266 -1.62 -3.01 -15.33
N ALA A 267 -0.69 -2.80 -16.25
CA ALA A 267 0.68 -3.31 -16.14
C ALA A 267 1.39 -2.77 -14.89
N TYR A 268 1.26 -1.47 -14.60
CA TYR A 268 1.80 -0.87 -13.39
C TYR A 268 1.16 -1.44 -12.11
N SER A 269 -0.16 -1.65 -12.11
CA SER A 269 -0.88 -2.27 -10.98
C SER A 269 -0.44 -3.72 -10.73
N LEU A 270 -0.21 -4.49 -11.79
CA LEU A 270 0.34 -5.85 -11.72
C LEU A 270 1.78 -5.83 -11.18
N PHE A 271 2.64 -4.95 -11.72
CA PHE A 271 4.00 -4.75 -11.24
C PHE A 271 4.01 -4.40 -9.74
N ARG A 272 3.15 -3.49 -9.28
CA ARG A 272 3.05 -3.11 -7.87
C ARG A 272 2.65 -4.29 -6.98
N SER A 273 1.79 -5.17 -7.48
CA SER A 273 1.36 -6.39 -6.76
C SER A 273 2.49 -7.41 -6.68
N PHE A 274 3.23 -7.63 -7.78
CA PHE A 274 4.44 -8.42 -7.80
C PHE A 274 5.50 -7.86 -6.84
N TYR A 275 5.78 -6.56 -6.92
CA TYR A 275 6.78 -5.89 -6.10
C TYR A 275 6.46 -5.95 -4.61
N ARG A 276 5.17 -5.87 -4.23
CA ARG A 276 4.75 -6.05 -2.83
C ARG A 276 5.13 -7.43 -2.29
N LEU A 277 5.06 -8.48 -3.10
CA LEU A 277 5.52 -9.81 -2.70
C LEU A 277 7.04 -9.90 -2.61
N VAL A 278 7.76 -9.24 -3.53
CA VAL A 278 9.23 -9.14 -3.46
C VAL A 278 9.65 -8.44 -2.18
N TYR A 279 8.91 -7.42 -1.78
CA TYR A 279 9.08 -6.69 -0.53
C TYR A 279 9.02 -7.63 0.69
N TYR A 280 7.92 -8.37 0.81
CA TYR A 280 7.71 -9.33 1.90
C TYR A 280 8.74 -10.46 1.88
N SER A 281 9.03 -11.01 0.71
CA SER A 281 10.01 -12.10 0.57
C SER A 281 11.42 -11.65 0.95
N SER A 282 11.83 -10.43 0.57
CA SER A 282 13.14 -9.88 0.90
C SER A 282 13.32 -9.67 2.40
N GLN A 283 12.28 -9.17 3.09
CA GLN A 283 12.28 -9.02 4.55
C GLN A 283 12.34 -10.37 5.26
N LEU A 284 11.60 -11.36 4.76
CA LEU A 284 11.55 -12.70 5.32
C LEU A 284 12.89 -13.43 5.16
N VAL A 285 13.57 -13.27 4.01
CA VAL A 285 14.95 -13.78 3.80
C VAL A 285 15.96 -13.05 4.70
N LEU A 286 15.83 -11.74 4.89
CA LEU A 286 16.70 -11.01 5.81
C LEU A 286 16.48 -11.46 7.26
N PHE A 287 15.22 -11.68 7.64
CA PHE A 287 14.85 -12.16 8.96
C PHE A 287 15.49 -13.52 9.25
N ASP A 288 15.31 -14.48 8.35
CA ASP A 288 15.90 -15.82 8.42
C ASP A 288 17.43 -15.77 8.61
N LYS A 289 18.13 -15.04 7.73
CA LYS A 289 19.60 -14.87 7.81
C LYS A 289 20.10 -14.24 9.11
N LEU A 290 19.32 -13.35 9.73
CA LEU A 290 19.73 -12.65 10.95
C LEU A 290 19.25 -13.34 12.24
N TYR A 291 18.21 -14.16 12.13
CA TYR A 291 17.66 -14.91 13.25
C TYR A 291 18.41 -16.24 13.46
N ASP A 292 18.81 -16.93 12.39
CA ASP A 292 19.64 -18.16 12.43
C ASP A 292 21.12 -17.91 12.80
N LEU A 293 21.56 -16.65 12.94
CA LEU A 293 22.88 -16.30 13.48
C LEU A 293 22.90 -16.28 15.03
N ARG A 294 22.02 -17.06 15.67
CA ARG A 294 21.98 -17.24 17.12
C ARG A 294 21.70 -18.68 17.51
#